data_AF-A0A8C3KCD7-F1
#
_entry.id   AF-A0A8C3KCD7-F1
#
_cell.length_a   1.000
_cell.length_b   1.000
_cell.length_c   1.000
_cell.angle_alpha   90.00
_cell.angle_beta   90.00
_cell.angle_gamma   90.00
#
_symmetry.space_group_name_H-M   'P 1'
#
loop_
_entity.id
_entity.type
_entity.pdbx_description
1 polymer ?
#
loop_
_entity_poly.entity_id
_entity_poly.type
_entity_poly.pdbx_seq_one_letter_code
_entity_poly.pdbx_strand_id
1 'polypeptide(L)'
;MLPPARVCPGLSPSRLSPGSSGTRPVSTSTMASGWSCRLLLLLLPALVGAGGAGGPVLFNRPFVTIWNIPTERCAEKYNVTLNLEIFDVVANDQQSFIGQDITLFYAKELGLLPYYTPEGVPVNGGIPQNASLEAHLHQATRDIEVTLPNPAYGGLAVIDWEKWRPLWVRNWDSMDIYRQKSEELVRQQHPQWPPDMVTEEAKKQFEQSARDFMEKTLQLGETLRPDGYWGFYGFPDCYNDFHGLPYNGTCPTVEQQRNKELRWLWKSSQALYPSIYLPPIFNGTDKALTYVRHRVAEAFAVQRGVLNSSIPVLPYSQIAFDCTVDFLSQEDLVNTIGESAAQGTAGIILWGSLNYSSSKEMCLRLKGYIEGPLGHYIVNVTTSAYLCSQSLCSGRGRCVRQENKKGFLHLDPFRFAINLQAGKPWLVAQSLESSGDDVSRLAQEFSCQCYDKWQGPRCDSQGFAE
;
A
#
# COMPACT_ATOMS: atom_id res chain seq x y z
N MET A 1 -5.93 17.76 -11.98
CA MET A 1 -4.65 18.44 -11.66
C MET A 1 -4.06 17.74 -10.45
N LEU A 2 -3.18 16.76 -10.67
CA LEU A 2 -2.52 16.01 -9.59
C LEU A 2 -1.63 16.98 -8.78
N PRO A 3 -1.75 17.06 -7.44
CA PRO A 3 -0.79 17.78 -6.62
C PRO A 3 0.56 17.03 -6.65
N PRO A 4 1.69 17.73 -6.46
CA PRO A 4 3.00 17.12 -6.54
C PRO A 4 3.19 16.15 -5.36
N ALA A 5 3.35 14.87 -5.68
CA ALA A 5 4.12 13.93 -4.88
C ALA A 5 5.52 14.50 -4.60
N ARG A 6 6.20 14.01 -3.56
CA ARG A 6 7.60 14.34 -3.18
C ARG A 6 8.41 14.94 -4.33
N VAL A 7 8.96 16.14 -4.10
CA VAL A 7 9.76 16.87 -5.08
C VAL A 7 11.04 16.08 -5.36
N CYS A 8 10.98 15.19 -6.35
CA CYS A 8 12.14 14.56 -6.96
C CYS A 8 12.82 15.60 -7.87
N PRO A 9 14.06 16.02 -7.58
CA PRO A 9 14.77 16.96 -8.46
C PRO A 9 14.94 16.34 -9.85
N GLY A 10 14.46 17.03 -10.90
CA GLY A 10 14.73 16.66 -12.30
C GLY A 10 13.58 16.06 -13.11
N LEU A 11 12.37 15.90 -12.56
CA LEU A 11 11.22 15.35 -13.29
C LEU A 11 10.09 16.38 -13.37
N SER A 12 10.02 17.10 -14.51
CA SER A 12 9.04 18.17 -14.76
C SER A 12 7.62 17.65 -15.07
N PRO A 13 6.56 18.18 -14.45
CA PRO A 13 5.19 17.93 -14.87
C PRO A 13 4.84 18.81 -16.08
N SER A 14 4.63 18.19 -17.24
CA SER A 14 4.17 18.88 -18.46
C SER A 14 2.67 19.20 -18.37
N ARG A 15 2.33 20.49 -18.53
CA ARG A 15 0.95 21.02 -18.56
C ARG A 15 0.16 20.45 -19.75
N LEU A 16 -1.10 20.09 -19.53
CA LEU A 16 -2.09 19.88 -20.60
C LEU A 16 -3.24 20.88 -20.44
N SER A 17 -3.54 21.58 -21.54
CA SER A 17 -4.69 22.46 -21.74
C SER A 17 -5.92 21.64 -22.19
N PRO A 18 -7.16 22.04 -21.87
CA PRO A 18 -8.36 21.27 -22.21
C PRO A 18 -8.80 21.53 -23.66
N GLY A 19 -8.93 20.46 -24.44
CA GLY A 19 -9.51 20.43 -25.78
C GLY A 19 -10.94 19.89 -25.76
N SER A 20 -11.78 20.51 -26.58
CA SER A 20 -13.24 20.47 -26.64
C SER A 20 -13.91 19.13 -26.98
N SER A 21 -15.13 19.00 -26.44
CA SER A 21 -16.20 18.02 -26.69
C SER A 21 -16.48 17.73 -28.17
N GLY A 22 -16.55 16.45 -28.52
CA GLY A 22 -17.15 15.95 -29.77
C GLY A 22 -18.50 15.27 -29.51
N THR A 23 -19.52 15.67 -30.27
CA THR A 23 -20.81 14.97 -30.40
C THR A 23 -20.92 14.37 -31.79
N ARG A 24 -21.32 13.10 -31.92
CA ARG A 24 -22.10 12.51 -33.05
C ARG A 24 -22.44 11.02 -32.77
N PRO A 25 -23.42 10.41 -33.47
CA PRO A 25 -24.53 9.73 -32.80
C PRO A 25 -24.61 8.22 -33.05
N VAL A 26 -25.57 7.64 -32.32
CA VAL A 26 -26.07 6.25 -32.29
C VAL A 26 -26.52 5.75 -33.67
N SER A 27 -26.25 4.48 -33.95
CA SER A 27 -27.04 3.67 -34.89
C SER A 27 -27.14 2.21 -34.40
N THR A 28 -28.32 1.64 -34.60
CA THR A 28 -28.86 0.41 -34.03
C THR A 28 -28.69 -0.82 -34.92
N SER A 29 -28.37 -1.95 -34.27
CA SER A 29 -28.86 -3.32 -34.46
C SER A 29 -28.82 -4.03 -35.83
N THR A 30 -28.27 -5.25 -35.82
CA THR A 30 -28.92 -6.43 -36.44
C THR A 30 -28.39 -7.75 -35.86
N MET A 31 -29.32 -8.67 -35.56
CA MET A 31 -29.09 -10.04 -35.06
C MET A 31 -28.62 -10.99 -36.18
N ALA A 32 -27.86 -12.03 -35.82
CA ALA A 32 -28.00 -13.37 -36.41
C ALA A 32 -27.38 -14.48 -35.52
N SER A 33 -28.13 -15.56 -35.40
CA SER A 33 -27.82 -16.96 -35.02
C SER A 33 -26.33 -17.31 -34.88
N GLY A 34 -25.84 -17.90 -33.79
CA GLY A 34 -26.32 -19.12 -33.14
C GLY A 34 -25.60 -20.31 -33.76
N TRP A 35 -24.71 -20.99 -33.02
CA TRP A 35 -24.33 -22.40 -33.12
C TRP A 35 -23.68 -22.83 -31.80
N SER A 36 -24.29 -23.84 -31.17
CA SER A 36 -23.93 -24.41 -29.89
C SER A 36 -22.84 -25.47 -30.05
N CYS A 37 -21.67 -25.25 -29.44
CA CYS A 37 -20.63 -26.27 -29.27
C CYS A 37 -20.54 -26.62 -27.78
N ARG A 38 -20.83 -27.88 -27.44
CA ARG A 38 -20.79 -28.39 -26.06
C ARG A 38 -19.34 -28.66 -25.66
N LEU A 39 -18.75 -27.79 -24.83
CA LEU A 39 -17.60 -28.14 -24.00
C LEU A 39 -18.08 -28.50 -22.60
N LEU A 40 -17.77 -29.70 -22.13
CA LEU A 40 -17.86 -30.06 -20.72
C LEU A 40 -16.81 -29.25 -19.94
N LEU A 41 -17.24 -28.15 -19.29
CA LEU A 41 -16.47 -27.52 -18.22
C LEU A 41 -16.65 -28.34 -16.94
N LEU A 42 -15.55 -28.83 -16.39
CA LEU A 42 -15.48 -29.28 -15.01
C LEU A 42 -15.60 -28.03 -14.11
N LEU A 43 -16.82 -27.77 -13.62
CA LEU A 43 -17.12 -26.73 -12.65
C LEU A 43 -16.58 -27.15 -11.28
N LEU A 44 -15.46 -26.56 -10.86
CA LEU A 44 -15.11 -26.49 -9.43
C LEU A 44 -16.16 -25.62 -8.73
N PRO A 45 -16.71 -26.04 -7.57
CA PRO A 45 -17.75 -25.27 -6.90
C PRO A 45 -17.16 -23.96 -6.39
N ALA A 46 -17.60 -22.84 -6.97
CA ALA A 46 -17.43 -21.52 -6.39
C ALA A 46 -18.27 -21.47 -5.11
N LEU A 47 -17.63 -21.64 -3.96
CA LEU A 47 -18.23 -21.36 -2.67
C LEU A 47 -18.38 -19.85 -2.53
N VAL A 48 -19.55 -19.34 -2.89
CA VAL A 48 -20.01 -18.00 -2.51
C VAL A 48 -20.35 -18.05 -1.02
N GLY A 49 -19.42 -17.60 -0.18
CA GLY A 49 -19.66 -17.39 1.25
C GLY A 49 -20.27 -16.01 1.49
N ALA A 50 -21.48 -15.99 2.05
CA ALA A 50 -22.17 -14.79 2.50
C ALA A 50 -21.39 -14.05 3.60
N GLY A 51 -21.45 -12.72 3.54
CA GLY A 51 -20.75 -11.80 4.43
C GLY A 51 -21.16 -11.91 5.90
N GLY A 52 -20.17 -11.64 6.75
CA GLY A 52 -20.28 -11.58 8.21
C GLY A 52 -18.90 -11.68 8.84
N ALA A 53 -18.36 -10.52 9.24
CA ALA A 53 -17.21 -10.33 10.13
C ALA A 53 -16.00 -11.26 9.91
N GLY A 54 -15.24 -10.99 8.85
CA GLY A 54 -13.93 -11.57 8.59
C GLY A 54 -12.94 -10.46 8.30
N GLY A 55 -11.88 -10.35 9.10
CA GLY A 55 -10.63 -9.75 8.66
C GLY A 55 -10.13 -10.39 7.35
N PRO A 56 -9.25 -9.67 6.64
CA PRO A 56 -9.27 -9.79 5.20
C PRO A 56 -8.42 -10.94 4.71
N VAL A 57 -9.12 -11.96 4.29
CA VAL A 57 -8.85 -12.56 3.00
C VAL A 57 -9.17 -11.51 1.92
N LEU A 58 -8.26 -10.53 1.73
CA LEU A 58 -8.36 -9.58 0.60
C LEU A 58 -8.39 -10.42 -0.68
N PHE A 59 -9.48 -10.35 -1.43
CA PHE A 59 -9.64 -10.98 -2.75
C PHE A 59 -9.44 -12.51 -2.79
N ASN A 60 -9.67 -13.25 -1.70
CA ASN A 60 -9.43 -14.70 -1.66
C ASN A 60 -7.96 -15.11 -1.87
N ARG A 61 -7.02 -14.26 -1.44
CA ARG A 61 -5.57 -14.48 -1.60
C ARG A 61 -4.79 -14.35 -0.29
N PRO A 62 -3.73 -15.18 -0.09
CA PRO A 62 -2.81 -14.99 1.02
C PRO A 62 -1.85 -13.81 0.81
N PHE A 63 -1.55 -13.44 -0.42
CA PHE A 63 -0.68 -12.29 -0.72
C PHE A 63 -1.20 -11.62 -1.99
N VAL A 64 -1.79 -10.44 -1.84
CA VAL A 64 -2.41 -9.67 -2.93
C VAL A 64 -1.37 -8.75 -3.58
N THR A 65 -1.38 -8.66 -4.90
CA THR A 65 -0.54 -7.72 -5.64
C THR A 65 -1.39 -6.65 -6.33
N ILE A 66 -1.12 -5.39 -6.00
CA ILE A 66 -1.93 -4.25 -6.45
C ILE A 66 -1.10 -3.37 -7.37
N TRP A 67 -1.54 -3.26 -8.62
CA TRP A 67 -0.97 -2.34 -9.59
C TRP A 67 -1.58 -0.95 -9.43
N ASN A 68 -0.82 -0.06 -8.80
CA ASN A 68 -1.21 1.32 -8.53
C ASN A 68 -0.34 2.33 -9.31
N ILE A 69 -0.10 2.05 -10.60
CA ILE A 69 0.70 2.88 -11.51
C ILE A 69 -0.16 3.38 -12.68
N PRO A 70 -0.22 4.70 -12.97
CA PRO A 70 -1.10 5.27 -13.98
C PRO A 70 -0.55 5.05 -15.40
N THR A 71 -0.82 3.85 -15.94
CA THR A 71 -0.29 3.38 -17.22
C THR A 71 -1.29 3.41 -18.38
N GLU A 72 -2.52 3.83 -18.17
CA GLU A 72 -3.57 3.91 -19.20
C GLU A 72 -3.13 4.70 -20.44
N ARG A 73 -2.39 5.81 -20.23
CA ARG A 73 -1.79 6.63 -21.29
C ARG A 73 -0.91 5.83 -22.26
N CYS A 74 -0.33 4.70 -21.85
CA CYS A 74 0.43 3.83 -22.75
C CYS A 74 -0.45 3.27 -23.88
N ALA A 75 -1.66 2.84 -23.56
CA ALA A 75 -2.61 2.34 -24.55
C ALA A 75 -3.19 3.52 -25.35
N GLU A 76 -3.75 4.53 -24.67
CA GLU A 76 -4.50 5.62 -25.30
C GLU A 76 -3.64 6.50 -26.23
N LYS A 77 -2.42 6.83 -25.81
CA LYS A 77 -1.56 7.78 -26.53
C LYS A 77 -0.52 7.11 -27.42
N TYR A 78 -0.01 5.95 -27.01
CA TYR A 78 1.14 5.32 -27.66
C TYR A 78 0.82 3.97 -28.32
N ASN A 79 -0.42 3.48 -28.19
CA ASN A 79 -0.87 2.19 -28.69
C ASN A 79 0.01 1.03 -28.17
N VAL A 80 0.42 1.12 -26.90
CA VAL A 80 1.19 0.09 -26.19
C VAL A 80 0.31 -0.50 -25.10
N THR A 81 -0.25 -1.69 -25.34
CA THR A 81 -1.02 -2.42 -24.36
C THR A 81 -0.11 -3.16 -23.39
N LEU A 82 -0.32 -2.94 -22.08
CA LEU A 82 0.35 -3.65 -21.00
C LEU A 82 -0.55 -4.79 -20.53
N ASN A 83 -0.01 -6.00 -20.41
CA ASN A 83 -0.74 -7.11 -19.81
C ASN A 83 -0.58 -7.05 -18.29
N LEU A 84 -1.60 -6.54 -17.60
CA LEU A 84 -1.62 -6.40 -16.15
C LEU A 84 -2.40 -7.52 -15.44
N GLU A 85 -2.84 -8.55 -16.17
CA GLU A 85 -3.69 -9.61 -15.60
C GLU A 85 -3.03 -10.40 -14.48
N ILE A 86 -1.68 -10.37 -14.42
CA ILE A 86 -0.83 -10.98 -13.38
C ILE A 86 -1.02 -10.37 -11.99
N PHE A 87 -1.52 -9.14 -11.91
CA PHE A 87 -1.84 -8.48 -10.65
C PHE A 87 -3.28 -8.82 -10.24
N ASP A 88 -3.52 -8.92 -8.94
CA ASP A 88 -4.87 -9.22 -8.43
C ASP A 88 -5.80 -8.00 -8.57
N VAL A 89 -5.26 -6.79 -8.43
CA VAL A 89 -6.00 -5.53 -8.54
C VAL A 89 -5.25 -4.55 -9.45
N VAL A 90 -5.99 -3.90 -10.35
CA VAL A 90 -5.50 -2.77 -11.16
C VAL A 90 -6.30 -1.54 -10.76
N ALA A 91 -5.66 -0.63 -10.01
CA ALA A 91 -6.30 0.48 -9.30
C ALA A 91 -6.73 1.67 -10.17
N ASN A 92 -6.45 1.65 -11.47
CA ASN A 92 -6.36 2.86 -12.31
C ASN A 92 -7.32 2.85 -13.50
N ASP A 93 -8.62 2.67 -13.26
CA ASP A 93 -9.63 3.08 -14.25
C ASP A 93 -9.65 4.63 -14.30
N GLN A 94 -9.44 5.21 -15.49
CA GLN A 94 -9.43 6.67 -15.74
C GLN A 94 -8.34 7.49 -15.03
N GLN A 95 -7.24 6.87 -14.60
CA GLN A 95 -6.12 7.55 -13.90
C GLN A 95 -6.55 8.28 -12.61
N SER A 96 -7.69 7.91 -12.04
CA SER A 96 -8.27 8.63 -10.90
C SER A 96 -7.78 8.11 -9.54
N PHE A 97 -7.05 6.99 -9.49
CA PHE A 97 -6.67 6.27 -8.26
C PHE A 97 -7.86 5.96 -7.33
N ILE A 98 -9.09 6.02 -7.87
CA ILE A 98 -10.37 5.78 -7.21
C ILE A 98 -10.98 4.54 -7.86
N GLY A 99 -11.23 3.52 -7.06
CA GLY A 99 -11.75 2.24 -7.55
C GLY A 99 -12.42 1.42 -6.47
N GLN A 100 -13.14 0.38 -6.91
CA GLN A 100 -13.87 -0.53 -6.01
C GLN A 100 -12.95 -1.26 -5.03
N ASP A 101 -11.68 -1.46 -5.40
CA ASP A 101 -10.72 -2.28 -4.66
C ASP A 101 -9.71 -1.46 -3.85
N ILE A 102 -9.35 -0.27 -4.32
CA ILE A 102 -8.45 0.68 -3.66
C ILE A 102 -8.83 2.11 -4.06
N THR A 103 -8.81 3.01 -3.09
CA THR A 103 -9.00 4.45 -3.26
C THR A 103 -7.93 5.19 -2.48
N LEU A 104 -7.20 6.07 -3.16
CA LEU A 104 -6.19 6.94 -2.58
C LEU A 104 -6.72 8.35 -2.44
N PHE A 105 -6.77 8.87 -1.22
CA PHE A 105 -7.16 10.24 -0.93
C PHE A 105 -5.93 11.12 -0.76
N TYR A 106 -5.59 11.91 -1.77
CA TYR A 106 -4.53 12.91 -1.63
C TYR A 106 -4.95 14.04 -0.69
N ALA A 107 -3.98 14.83 -0.23
CA ALA A 107 -4.19 15.96 0.70
C ALA A 107 -5.31 16.96 0.33
N LYS A 108 -5.71 17.05 -0.95
CA LYS A 108 -6.77 17.97 -1.42
C LYS A 108 -8.12 17.28 -1.65
N GLU A 109 -8.19 15.97 -1.48
CA GLU A 109 -9.34 15.14 -1.86
C GLU A 109 -10.10 14.62 -0.64
N LEU A 110 -9.62 14.89 0.58
CA LEU A 110 -10.28 14.46 1.81
C LEU A 110 -10.24 15.57 2.86
N GLY A 111 -11.35 16.28 2.96
CA GLY A 111 -11.56 17.35 3.92
C GLY A 111 -10.69 18.58 3.67
N LEU A 112 -10.62 19.43 4.70
CA LEU A 112 -9.86 20.68 4.68
C LEU A 112 -8.54 20.52 5.45
N LEU A 113 -7.59 19.75 4.91
CA LEU A 113 -6.27 19.57 5.54
C LEU A 113 -5.52 20.92 5.63
N PRO A 114 -5.05 21.36 6.81
CA PRO A 114 -4.17 22.52 6.94
C PRO A 114 -2.76 22.21 6.46
N TYR A 115 -2.20 23.07 5.60
CA TYR A 115 -0.81 22.96 5.16
C TYR A 115 -0.26 24.29 4.61
N TYR A 116 1.05 24.37 4.39
CA TYR A 116 1.68 25.50 3.70
C TYR A 116 2.03 25.17 2.24
N THR A 117 1.77 26.11 1.32
CA THR A 117 2.30 26.00 -0.05
C THR A 117 3.83 26.12 -0.06
N PRO A 118 4.53 25.75 -1.16
CA PRO A 118 5.97 25.98 -1.28
C PRO A 118 6.40 27.43 -1.07
N GLU A 119 5.52 28.39 -1.36
CA GLU A 119 5.72 29.83 -1.14
C GLU A 119 5.44 30.26 0.31
N GLY A 120 5.11 29.33 1.20
CA GLY A 120 4.80 29.61 2.61
C GLY A 120 3.42 30.19 2.85
N VAL A 121 2.49 30.07 1.90
CA VAL A 121 1.11 30.56 2.05
C VAL A 121 0.28 29.53 2.83
N PRO A 122 -0.43 29.92 3.91
CA PRO A 122 -1.27 28.99 4.66
C PRO A 122 -2.52 28.61 3.86
N VAL A 123 -2.79 27.31 3.79
CA VAL A 123 -4.04 26.74 3.30
C VAL A 123 -4.78 26.14 4.50
N ASN A 124 -6.08 26.43 4.61
CA ASN A 124 -6.94 26.00 5.73
C ASN A 124 -6.35 26.31 7.12
N GLY A 125 -5.65 27.44 7.28
CA GLY A 125 -5.01 27.82 8.55
C GLY A 125 -3.53 27.42 8.68
N GLY A 126 -2.99 26.62 7.77
CA GLY A 126 -1.57 26.27 7.67
C GLY A 126 -1.10 25.19 8.65
N ILE A 127 -1.49 25.28 9.92
CA ILE A 127 -1.18 24.33 10.99
C ILE A 127 -2.48 23.77 11.63
N PRO A 128 -2.47 22.53 12.16
CA PRO A 128 -3.66 21.88 12.72
C PRO A 128 -4.38 22.68 13.80
N GLN A 129 -3.65 23.30 14.74
CA GLN A 129 -4.21 24.06 15.85
C GLN A 129 -4.81 25.42 15.45
N ASN A 130 -4.63 25.84 14.19
CA ASN A 130 -5.19 27.07 13.63
C ASN A 130 -6.28 26.80 12.58
N ALA A 131 -6.74 25.55 12.48
CA ALA A 131 -7.71 25.09 11.51
C ALA A 131 -9.00 24.61 12.19
N SER A 132 -10.15 24.76 11.53
CA SER A 132 -11.41 24.22 12.05
C SER A 132 -11.53 22.73 11.74
N LEU A 133 -11.40 21.90 12.79
CA LEU A 133 -11.64 20.45 12.68
C LEU A 133 -13.07 20.13 12.26
N GLU A 134 -14.05 20.89 12.75
CA GLU A 134 -15.46 20.72 12.38
C GLU A 134 -15.69 20.94 10.88
N ALA A 135 -15.16 22.05 10.34
CA ALA A 135 -15.25 22.33 8.91
C ALA A 135 -14.52 21.25 8.07
N HIS A 136 -13.38 20.77 8.56
CA HIS A 136 -12.66 19.66 7.95
C HIS A 136 -13.50 18.39 7.88
N LEU A 137 -14.10 17.95 8.99
CA LEU A 137 -14.91 16.73 9.04
C LEU A 137 -16.20 16.85 8.21
N HIS A 138 -16.82 18.02 8.17
CA HIS A 138 -17.97 18.27 7.29
C HIS A 138 -17.62 18.14 5.81
N GLN A 139 -16.46 18.66 5.40
CA GLN A 139 -16.00 18.51 4.02
C GLN A 139 -15.60 17.05 3.74
N ALA A 140 -14.86 16.42 4.66
CA ALA A 140 -14.44 15.02 4.52
C ALA A 140 -15.65 14.08 4.40
N THR A 141 -16.75 14.33 5.12
CA THR A 141 -18.00 13.56 4.98
C THR A 141 -18.49 13.57 3.54
N ARG A 142 -18.58 14.76 2.91
CA ARG A 142 -19.00 14.89 1.52
C ARG A 142 -18.02 14.23 0.56
N ASP A 143 -16.73 14.41 0.79
CA ASP A 143 -15.69 13.84 -0.07
C ASP A 143 -15.71 12.31 -0.06
N ILE A 144 -15.90 11.69 1.11
CA ILE A 144 -16.06 10.23 1.25
C ILE A 144 -17.33 9.76 0.56
N GLU A 145 -18.47 10.44 0.76
CA GLU A 145 -19.74 10.06 0.14
C GLU A 145 -19.70 10.11 -1.39
N VAL A 146 -19.02 11.11 -1.95
CA VAL A 146 -18.86 11.26 -3.40
C VAL A 146 -17.86 10.24 -3.95
N THR A 147 -16.72 10.07 -3.29
CA THR A 147 -15.62 9.23 -3.79
C THR A 147 -15.93 7.74 -3.64
N LEU A 148 -16.54 7.36 -2.52
CA LEU A 148 -16.89 5.99 -2.18
C LEU A 148 -18.41 5.86 -2.08
N PRO A 149 -19.19 5.91 -3.16
CA PRO A 149 -20.65 5.99 -3.09
C PRO A 149 -21.32 4.75 -2.49
N ASN A 150 -20.65 3.58 -2.52
CA ASN A 150 -21.16 2.35 -1.92
C ASN A 150 -20.91 2.35 -0.39
N PRO A 151 -21.94 2.32 0.47
CA PRO A 151 -21.75 2.23 1.92
C PRO A 151 -21.05 0.93 2.37
N ALA A 152 -21.21 -0.15 1.61
CA ALA A 152 -20.55 -1.44 1.83
C ALA A 152 -19.19 -1.52 1.10
N TYR A 153 -18.47 -0.40 1.00
CA TYR A 153 -17.14 -0.38 0.42
C TYR A 153 -16.18 -1.22 1.28
N GLY A 154 -15.67 -2.31 0.70
CA GLY A 154 -14.74 -3.25 1.35
C GLY A 154 -13.31 -3.20 0.82
N GLY A 155 -12.95 -2.12 0.12
CA GLY A 155 -11.63 -1.94 -0.49
C GLY A 155 -10.63 -1.21 0.42
N LEU A 156 -9.43 -0.97 -0.11
CA LEU A 156 -8.39 -0.21 0.58
C LEU A 156 -8.67 1.29 0.52
N ALA A 157 -8.78 1.95 1.67
CA ALA A 157 -9.00 3.39 1.75
C ALA A 157 -7.74 4.07 2.32
N VAL A 158 -6.86 4.53 1.42
CA VAL A 158 -5.53 5.04 1.80
C VAL A 158 -5.57 6.55 1.86
N ILE A 159 -5.22 7.13 3.02
CA ILE A 159 -5.10 8.59 3.18
C ILE A 159 -3.64 9.01 2.99
N ASP A 160 -3.37 9.79 1.95
CA ASP A 160 -2.01 10.25 1.60
C ASP A 160 -1.77 11.70 2.03
N TRP A 161 -1.55 11.85 3.33
CA TRP A 161 -1.22 13.13 3.96
C TRP A 161 0.25 13.22 4.31
N GLU A 162 1.04 13.79 3.39
CA GLU A 162 2.48 13.94 3.59
C GLU A 162 2.91 15.32 4.08
N LYS A 163 1.98 16.26 4.30
CA LYS A 163 2.30 17.69 4.53
C LYS A 163 3.06 17.94 5.83
N TRP A 164 2.67 17.29 6.90
CA TRP A 164 3.30 17.34 8.22
C TRP A 164 3.29 15.95 8.86
N ARG A 165 3.94 15.79 10.02
CA ARG A 165 3.91 14.56 10.83
C ARG A 165 3.25 14.85 12.17
N PRO A 166 2.49 13.90 12.75
CA PRO A 166 1.73 14.16 13.98
C PRO A 166 2.61 14.34 15.23
N LEU A 167 3.87 13.89 15.19
CA LEU A 167 4.84 14.17 16.24
C LEU A 167 5.69 15.38 15.85
N TRP A 168 5.74 16.38 16.73
CA TRP A 168 6.48 17.63 16.57
C TRP A 168 7.90 17.39 16.07
N VAL A 169 8.59 16.44 16.71
CA VAL A 169 10.00 16.16 16.46
C VAL A 169 10.27 15.62 15.06
N ARG A 170 9.27 15.09 14.35
CA ARG A 170 9.38 14.55 12.98
C ARG A 170 9.13 15.60 11.89
N ASN A 171 8.84 16.85 12.26
CA ASN A 171 8.66 17.97 11.33
C ASN A 171 9.98 18.72 11.14
N TRP A 172 10.97 18.03 10.56
CA TRP A 172 12.30 18.59 10.24
C TRP A 172 12.42 18.95 8.75
N ASP A 173 13.58 19.49 8.36
CA ASP A 173 13.89 19.94 7.00
C ASP A 173 12.80 20.86 6.44
N SER A 174 12.23 20.54 5.28
CA SER A 174 11.15 21.30 4.65
C SER A 174 9.86 21.38 5.49
N MET A 175 9.68 20.50 6.49
CA MET A 175 8.54 20.55 7.43
C MET A 175 8.81 21.43 8.65
N ASP A 176 10.01 22.03 8.78
CA ASP A 176 10.31 22.91 9.93
C ASP A 176 9.38 24.14 10.00
N ILE A 177 8.81 24.56 8.85
CA ILE A 177 7.80 25.61 8.79
C ILE A 177 6.63 25.37 9.75
N TYR A 178 6.21 24.12 9.97
CA TYR A 178 5.11 23.80 10.88
C TYR A 178 5.50 24.08 12.35
N ARG A 179 6.76 23.85 12.72
CA ARG A 179 7.27 24.19 14.05
C ARG A 179 7.36 25.70 14.22
N GLN A 180 7.99 26.38 13.26
CA GLN A 180 8.15 27.84 13.26
C GLN A 180 6.80 28.57 13.35
N LYS A 181 5.82 28.15 12.55
CA LYS A 181 4.50 28.79 12.51
C LYS A 181 3.63 28.47 13.72
N SER A 182 3.80 27.29 14.32
CA SER A 182 3.19 26.95 15.60
C SER A 182 3.72 27.85 16.72
N GLU A 183 5.03 28.07 16.79
CA GLU A 183 5.63 28.98 17.78
C GLU A 183 5.24 30.44 17.52
N GLU A 184 5.18 30.87 16.26
CA GLU A 184 4.73 32.21 15.90
C GLU A 184 3.31 32.49 16.40
N LEU A 185 2.39 31.53 16.23
CA LEU A 185 1.02 31.64 16.75
C LEU A 185 1.00 31.81 18.28
N VAL A 186 1.77 31.00 19.00
CA VAL A 186 1.84 31.08 20.47
C VAL A 186 2.48 32.40 20.93
N ARG A 187 3.52 32.91 20.24
CA ARG A 187 4.10 34.23 20.53
C ARG A 187 3.10 35.37 20.35
N GLN A 188 2.27 35.31 19.32
CA GLN A 188 1.23 36.31 19.09
C GLN A 188 0.20 36.33 20.22
N GLN A 189 -0.17 35.16 20.73
CA GLN A 189 -1.11 35.02 21.86
C GLN A 189 -0.45 35.39 23.21
N HIS A 190 0.84 35.15 23.35
CA HIS A 190 1.60 35.35 24.60
C HIS A 190 2.92 36.11 24.36
N PRO A 191 2.89 37.43 24.07
CA PRO A 191 4.07 38.19 23.66
C PRO A 191 5.19 38.30 24.71
N GLN A 192 4.87 38.04 25.98
CA GLN A 192 5.80 38.16 27.10
C GLN A 192 6.37 36.81 27.57
N TRP A 193 5.94 35.69 26.97
CA TRP A 193 6.44 34.38 27.37
C TRP A 193 7.90 34.15 26.93
N PRO A 194 8.71 33.48 27.76
CA PRO A 194 10.05 33.09 27.37
C PRO A 194 10.02 32.05 26.24
N PRO A 195 11.05 31.98 25.39
CA PRO A 195 11.09 31.08 24.24
C PRO A 195 10.79 29.61 24.56
N ASP A 196 11.33 29.07 25.65
CA ASP A 196 11.12 27.66 26.00
C ASP A 196 9.65 27.35 26.32
N MET A 197 8.94 28.27 26.98
CA MET A 197 7.49 28.10 27.23
C MET A 197 6.67 28.20 25.95
N VAL A 198 7.09 29.05 25.01
CA VAL A 198 6.46 29.14 23.69
C VAL A 198 6.61 27.83 22.93
N THR A 199 7.82 27.26 22.88
CA THR A 199 8.09 26.01 22.16
C THR A 199 7.34 24.83 22.78
N GLU A 200 7.30 24.70 24.10
CA GLU A 200 6.55 23.62 24.77
C GLU A 200 5.03 23.72 24.52
N GLU A 201 4.45 24.91 24.62
CA GLU A 201 3.03 25.09 24.35
C GLU A 201 2.70 24.90 22.86
N ALA A 202 3.56 25.39 21.95
CA ALA A 202 3.41 25.20 20.51
C ALA A 202 3.44 23.71 20.13
N LYS A 203 4.38 22.96 20.70
CA LYS A 203 4.46 21.50 20.55
C LYS A 203 3.18 20.83 21.02
N LYS A 204 2.72 21.14 22.23
CA LYS A 204 1.51 20.56 22.82
C LYS A 204 0.27 20.85 21.97
N GLN A 205 0.06 22.08 21.54
CA GLN A 205 -1.08 22.47 20.70
C GLN A 205 -1.03 21.78 19.33
N PHE A 206 0.15 21.74 18.72
CA PHE A 206 0.36 21.08 17.43
C PHE A 206 0.08 19.58 17.50
N GLU A 207 0.71 18.85 18.42
CA GLU A 207 0.56 17.39 18.50
C GLU A 207 -0.87 16.98 18.88
N GLN A 208 -1.53 17.72 19.78
CA GLN A 208 -2.94 17.49 20.12
C GLN A 208 -3.84 17.68 18.89
N SER A 209 -3.68 18.81 18.18
CA SER A 209 -4.53 19.10 17.03
C SER A 209 -4.23 18.19 15.83
N ALA A 210 -2.96 17.85 15.60
CA ALA A 210 -2.55 16.90 14.57
C ALA A 210 -3.15 15.51 14.83
N ARG A 211 -3.15 15.06 16.09
CA ARG A 211 -3.86 13.85 16.50
C ARG A 211 -5.35 13.96 16.22
N ASP A 212 -6.02 15.04 16.65
CA ASP A 212 -7.46 15.18 16.48
C ASP A 212 -7.87 15.14 15.00
N PHE A 213 -7.11 15.81 14.11
CA PHE A 213 -7.34 15.74 12.66
C PHE A 213 -7.18 14.31 12.11
N MET A 214 -6.08 13.62 12.42
CA MET A 214 -5.83 12.29 11.87
C MET A 214 -6.77 11.23 12.45
N GLU A 215 -6.96 11.22 13.78
CA GLU A 215 -7.78 10.25 14.49
C GLU A 215 -9.26 10.39 14.12
N LYS A 216 -9.79 11.62 14.10
CA LYS A 216 -11.21 11.85 13.76
C LYS A 216 -11.52 11.57 12.30
N THR A 217 -10.57 11.78 11.40
CA THR A 217 -10.75 11.45 9.98
C THR A 217 -10.84 9.94 9.75
N LEU A 218 -9.99 9.15 10.42
CA LEU A 218 -10.10 7.68 10.38
C LEU A 218 -11.42 7.19 10.98
N GLN A 219 -11.80 7.72 12.14
CA GLN A 219 -13.09 7.38 12.78
C GLN A 219 -14.29 7.72 11.89
N LEU A 220 -14.23 8.85 11.19
CA LEU A 220 -15.26 9.24 10.21
C LEU A 220 -15.30 8.25 9.04
N GLY A 221 -14.13 7.90 8.49
CA GLY A 221 -14.00 6.89 7.43
C GLY A 221 -14.62 5.55 7.83
N GLU A 222 -14.25 5.02 8.99
CA GLU A 222 -14.81 3.79 9.56
C GLU A 222 -16.32 3.89 9.80
N THR A 223 -16.80 5.02 10.30
CA THR A 223 -18.24 5.23 10.52
C THR A 223 -19.03 5.20 9.21
N LEU A 224 -18.51 5.83 8.16
CA LEU A 224 -19.18 5.92 6.88
C LEU A 224 -19.01 4.65 6.05
N ARG A 225 -17.84 4.00 6.09
CA ARG A 225 -17.45 2.81 5.31
C ARG A 225 -16.78 1.80 6.25
N PRO A 226 -17.58 1.07 7.06
CA PRO A 226 -17.06 0.21 8.14
C PRO A 226 -16.27 -1.00 7.64
N ASP A 227 -16.54 -1.47 6.42
CA ASP A 227 -15.80 -2.57 5.80
C ASP A 227 -14.51 -2.11 5.09
N GLY A 228 -14.27 -0.79 5.04
CA GLY A 228 -13.13 -0.19 4.37
C GLY A 228 -11.84 -0.33 5.18
N TYR A 229 -10.74 -0.64 4.50
CA TYR A 229 -9.43 -0.76 5.13
C TYR A 229 -8.75 0.61 5.21
N TRP A 230 -9.18 1.45 6.16
CA TRP A 230 -8.63 2.80 6.33
C TRP A 230 -7.26 2.80 6.99
N GLY A 231 -6.37 3.65 6.50
CA GLY A 231 -5.06 3.87 7.08
C GLY A 231 -4.29 4.97 6.34
N PHE A 232 -3.27 5.51 7.00
CA PHE A 232 -2.42 6.52 6.39
C PHE A 232 -1.26 5.90 5.63
N TYR A 233 -1.02 6.37 4.42
CA TYR A 233 0.18 6.05 3.66
C TYR A 233 1.44 6.46 4.44
N GLY A 234 2.46 5.60 4.41
CA GLY A 234 3.76 5.85 5.01
C GLY A 234 3.83 5.53 6.51
N PHE A 235 2.77 5.02 7.13
CA PHE A 235 2.75 4.71 8.55
C PHE A 235 2.66 3.19 8.85
N PRO A 236 3.46 2.68 9.81
CA PRO A 236 4.55 3.40 10.50
C PRO A 236 5.75 3.63 9.58
N ASP A 237 6.61 4.58 9.97
CA ASP A 237 7.95 4.73 9.41
C ASP A 237 8.98 4.28 10.45
N CYS A 238 9.98 3.56 9.98
CA CYS A 238 11.08 3.00 10.76
C CYS A 238 12.24 3.99 10.93
N TYR A 239 12.37 4.96 10.02
CA TYR A 239 13.48 5.93 9.94
C TYR A 239 14.87 5.25 10.08
N ASN A 240 15.02 4.07 9.48
CA ASN A 240 16.25 3.29 9.47
C ASN A 240 17.28 3.84 8.49
N ASP A 241 17.79 5.03 8.84
CA ASP A 241 18.83 5.76 8.13
C ASP A 241 20.03 4.86 7.77
N PHE A 242 20.39 4.90 6.49
CA PHE A 242 21.42 4.07 5.86
C PHE A 242 22.80 4.74 5.77
N HIS A 243 22.93 5.95 6.33
CA HIS A 243 24.19 6.70 6.40
C HIS A 243 25.11 6.23 7.56
N GLY A 244 24.56 5.63 8.63
CA GLY A 244 25.34 5.09 9.74
C GLY A 244 26.07 3.78 9.40
N LEU A 245 27.31 3.63 9.85
CA LEU A 245 28.11 2.39 9.73
C LEU A 245 28.44 1.82 11.12
N PRO A 246 28.30 0.50 11.35
CA PRO A 246 27.77 -0.52 10.44
C PRO A 246 26.24 -0.41 10.27
N TYR A 247 25.76 -0.51 9.03
CA TYR A 247 24.33 -0.47 8.72
C TYR A 247 23.68 -1.85 8.91
N ASN A 248 22.71 -1.95 9.80
CA ASN A 248 21.97 -3.18 10.08
C ASN A 248 20.46 -3.06 9.82
N GLY A 249 20.02 -1.95 9.21
CA GLY A 249 18.63 -1.62 8.87
C GLY A 249 17.63 -1.54 10.03
N THR A 250 18.05 -1.74 11.29
CA THR A 250 17.15 -1.69 12.44
C THR A 250 16.51 -0.31 12.59
N CYS A 251 15.23 -0.27 12.98
CA CYS A 251 14.60 1.00 13.35
C CYS A 251 15.29 1.52 14.62
N PRO A 252 15.77 2.77 14.66
CA PRO A 252 16.38 3.32 15.86
C PRO A 252 15.44 3.21 17.07
N THR A 253 15.97 2.91 18.27
CA THR A 253 15.16 2.74 19.48
C THR A 253 14.26 3.95 19.77
N VAL A 254 14.76 5.16 19.50
CA VAL A 254 13.99 6.40 19.64
C VAL A 254 12.78 6.44 18.69
N GLU A 255 12.90 5.87 17.49
CA GLU A 255 11.83 5.83 16.50
C GLU A 255 10.78 4.78 16.83
N GLN A 256 11.21 3.63 17.36
CA GLN A 256 10.29 2.64 17.94
C GLN A 256 9.49 3.25 19.11
N GLN A 257 10.13 4.04 19.97
CA GLN A 257 9.45 4.73 21.07
C GLN A 257 8.45 5.79 20.57
N ARG A 258 8.83 6.59 19.57
CA ARG A 258 7.94 7.54 18.89
C ARG A 258 6.75 6.83 18.24
N ASN A 259 6.96 5.67 17.62
CA ASN A 259 5.87 4.86 17.08
C ASN A 259 4.95 4.32 18.19
N LYS A 260 5.44 4.06 19.41
CA LYS A 260 4.58 3.74 20.56
C LYS A 260 3.71 4.92 21.02
N GLU A 261 4.20 6.16 20.91
CA GLU A 261 3.42 7.38 21.21
C GLU A 261 2.23 7.55 20.25
N LEU A 262 2.35 7.03 19.03
CA LEU A 262 1.27 6.99 18.02
C LEU A 262 0.28 5.84 18.23
N ARG A 263 0.18 5.26 19.45
CA ARG A 263 -0.79 4.19 19.77
C ARG A 263 -2.22 4.51 19.35
N TRP A 264 -2.63 5.77 19.43
CA TRP A 264 -3.96 6.25 19.02
C TRP A 264 -4.21 6.07 17.50
N LEU A 265 -3.18 6.20 16.68
CA LEU A 265 -3.26 6.07 15.23
C LEU A 265 -3.50 4.60 14.84
N TRP A 266 -2.72 3.70 15.45
CA TRP A 266 -2.82 2.26 15.19
C TRP A 266 -4.18 1.71 15.60
N LYS A 267 -4.71 2.17 16.75
CA LYS A 267 -6.05 1.80 17.22
C LYS A 267 -7.19 2.22 16.31
N SER A 268 -7.00 3.31 15.58
CA SER A 268 -8.03 3.88 14.70
C SER A 268 -7.87 3.44 13.25
N SER A 269 -6.83 2.68 12.92
CA SER A 269 -6.58 2.18 11.57
C SER A 269 -7.17 0.78 11.38
N GLN A 270 -7.75 0.54 10.22
CA GLN A 270 -8.21 -0.78 9.76
C GLN A 270 -7.18 -1.45 8.84
N ALA A 271 -6.09 -0.75 8.46
CA ALA A 271 -4.91 -1.31 7.77
C ALA A 271 -3.65 -0.45 7.99
N LEU A 272 -2.46 -1.05 7.82
CA LEU A 272 -1.18 -0.33 7.86
C LEU A 272 -0.51 -0.29 6.47
N TYR A 273 -0.02 0.88 6.09
CA TYR A 273 0.53 1.15 4.75
C TYR A 273 1.98 1.70 4.83
N PRO A 274 2.95 0.95 5.37
CA PRO A 274 4.32 1.44 5.46
C PRO A 274 4.93 1.61 4.05
N SER A 275 5.67 2.69 3.81
CA SER A 275 6.43 2.85 2.57
C SER A 275 7.77 2.10 2.67
N ILE A 276 8.12 1.31 1.65
CA ILE A 276 9.38 0.55 1.56
C ILE A 276 10.14 0.86 0.27
N TYR A 277 9.98 2.08 -0.27
CA TYR A 277 10.66 2.53 -1.48
C TYR A 277 12.18 2.45 -1.31
N LEU A 278 12.87 1.90 -2.30
CA LEU A 278 14.32 1.77 -2.25
C LEU A 278 14.98 3.06 -2.76
N PRO A 279 15.78 3.77 -1.93
CA PRO A 279 16.51 4.93 -2.42
C PRO A 279 17.54 4.53 -3.50
N PRO A 280 17.84 5.39 -4.48
CA PRO A 280 18.78 5.07 -5.57
C PRO A 280 20.17 4.61 -5.12
N ILE A 281 20.62 5.05 -3.94
CA ILE A 281 21.90 4.66 -3.34
C ILE A 281 21.99 3.16 -3.01
N PHE A 282 20.87 2.43 -3.01
CA PHE A 282 20.87 1.00 -2.78
C PHE A 282 21.19 0.18 -4.01
N ASN A 283 21.15 0.78 -5.20
CA ASN A 283 21.45 0.08 -6.44
C ASN A 283 22.86 -0.52 -6.40
N GLY A 284 22.94 -1.85 -6.56
CA GLY A 284 24.19 -2.61 -6.49
C GLY A 284 24.74 -2.83 -5.07
N THR A 285 23.92 -2.64 -4.02
CA THR A 285 24.30 -2.87 -2.61
C THR A 285 23.46 -3.98 -1.97
N ASP A 286 23.93 -4.55 -0.87
CA ASP A 286 23.23 -5.56 -0.07
C ASP A 286 22.28 -4.98 1.00
N LYS A 287 22.09 -3.65 1.00
CA LYS A 287 21.33 -2.93 2.03
C LYS A 287 19.81 -3.09 1.90
N ALA A 288 19.31 -3.33 0.69
CA ALA A 288 17.88 -3.33 0.38
C ALA A 288 17.08 -4.31 1.25
N LEU A 289 17.57 -5.56 1.39
CA LEU A 289 16.90 -6.60 2.18
C LEU A 289 16.69 -6.14 3.62
N THR A 290 17.77 -5.69 4.26
CA THR A 290 17.75 -5.34 5.67
C THR A 290 16.95 -4.06 5.93
N TYR A 291 16.96 -3.12 4.98
CA TYR A 291 16.12 -1.92 5.01
C TYR A 291 14.62 -2.28 4.99
N VAL A 292 14.18 -3.06 4.00
CA VAL A 292 12.78 -3.45 3.86
C VAL A 292 12.34 -4.31 5.03
N ARG A 293 13.18 -5.28 5.44
CA ARG A 293 12.88 -6.22 6.52
C ARG A 293 12.42 -5.53 7.79
N HIS A 294 13.15 -4.51 8.23
CA HIS A 294 12.82 -3.83 9.48
C HIS A 294 11.64 -2.86 9.35
N ARG A 295 11.40 -2.28 8.16
CA ARG A 295 10.21 -1.44 7.92
C ARG A 295 8.92 -2.25 7.98
N VAL A 296 8.92 -3.43 7.36
CA VAL A 296 7.79 -4.36 7.45
C VAL A 296 7.64 -4.91 8.87
N ALA A 297 8.75 -5.27 9.53
CA ALA A 297 8.72 -5.77 10.90
C ALA A 297 8.17 -4.74 11.90
N GLU A 298 8.47 -3.45 11.71
CA GLU A 298 7.95 -2.37 12.56
C GLU A 298 6.43 -2.22 12.43
N ALA A 299 5.88 -2.39 11.22
CA ALA A 299 4.42 -2.41 11.02
C ALA A 299 3.75 -3.54 11.83
N PHE A 300 4.34 -4.74 11.83
CA PHE A 300 3.86 -5.83 12.68
C PHE A 300 4.14 -5.62 14.17
N ALA A 301 5.20 -4.91 14.54
CA ALA A 301 5.52 -4.59 15.93
C ALA A 301 4.48 -3.63 16.54
N VAL A 302 4.15 -2.53 15.84
CA VAL A 302 3.13 -1.57 16.30
C VAL A 302 1.73 -2.19 16.33
N GLN A 303 1.42 -3.07 15.36
CA GLN A 303 0.18 -3.84 15.35
C GLN A 303 0.05 -4.71 16.60
N ARG A 304 1.03 -5.60 16.85
CA ARG A 304 0.99 -6.55 17.99
C ARG A 304 1.02 -5.85 19.35
N GLY A 305 1.67 -4.69 19.45
CA GLY A 305 1.74 -3.94 20.71
C GLY A 305 0.44 -3.24 21.11
N VAL A 306 -0.55 -3.17 20.21
CA VAL A 306 -1.71 -2.28 20.38
C VAL A 306 -3.05 -2.94 20.08
N LEU A 307 -3.13 -3.83 19.09
CA LEU A 307 -4.37 -4.37 18.56
C LEU A 307 -4.59 -5.81 19.04
N ASN A 308 -5.80 -6.09 19.49
CA ASN A 308 -6.24 -7.45 19.83
C ASN A 308 -6.64 -8.25 18.57
N SER A 309 -6.92 -7.56 17.47
CA SER A 309 -7.19 -8.12 16.14
C SER A 309 -6.03 -7.82 15.19
N SER A 310 -5.80 -8.71 14.21
CA SER A 310 -4.79 -8.48 13.18
C SER A 310 -5.42 -7.71 12.02
N ILE A 311 -5.11 -6.43 11.91
CA ILE A 311 -5.39 -5.65 10.69
C ILE A 311 -4.39 -6.04 9.58
N PRO A 312 -4.71 -5.92 8.29
CA PRO A 312 -3.73 -6.18 7.24
C PRO A 312 -2.60 -5.15 7.23
N VAL A 313 -1.40 -5.62 6.87
CA VAL A 313 -0.26 -4.77 6.51
C VAL A 313 -0.05 -4.88 5.00
N LEU A 314 -0.05 -3.75 4.29
CA LEU A 314 0.18 -3.67 2.85
C LEU A 314 1.26 -2.61 2.56
N PRO A 315 2.54 -3.01 2.47
CA PRO A 315 3.60 -2.07 2.17
C PRO A 315 3.41 -1.42 0.79
N TYR A 316 3.68 -0.12 0.72
CA TYR A 316 3.85 0.60 -0.54
C TYR A 316 5.27 0.39 -1.06
N SER A 317 5.39 -0.15 -2.27
CA SER A 317 6.63 -0.35 -2.98
C SER A 317 6.60 0.30 -4.37
N GLN A 318 7.75 0.42 -5.01
CA GLN A 318 7.87 0.88 -6.39
C GLN A 318 8.53 -0.21 -7.23
N ILE A 319 8.31 -0.17 -8.54
CA ILE A 319 8.97 -1.06 -9.50
C ILE A 319 10.35 -0.54 -9.95
N ALA A 320 10.75 0.64 -9.49
CA ALA A 320 12.04 1.26 -9.72
C ALA A 320 12.58 1.82 -8.40
N PHE A 321 13.85 2.21 -8.40
CA PHE A 321 14.40 3.02 -7.29
C PHE A 321 13.64 4.35 -7.18
N ASP A 322 13.53 4.84 -5.94
CA ASP A 322 12.74 6.02 -5.62
C ASP A 322 13.21 7.24 -6.44
N CYS A 323 12.25 8.01 -6.95
CA CYS A 323 12.49 9.16 -7.83
C CYS A 323 13.22 8.85 -9.16
N THR A 324 13.31 7.58 -9.61
CA THR A 324 13.91 7.23 -10.91
C THR A 324 12.95 6.41 -11.79
N VAL A 325 13.44 6.03 -12.98
CA VAL A 325 12.82 5.01 -13.85
C VAL A 325 13.76 3.82 -14.03
N ASP A 326 14.67 3.62 -13.07
CA ASP A 326 15.62 2.52 -13.05
C ASP A 326 14.96 1.33 -12.37
N PHE A 327 14.36 0.46 -13.19
CA PHE A 327 13.61 -0.69 -12.71
C PHE A 327 14.46 -1.59 -11.80
N LEU A 328 13.81 -2.09 -10.76
CA LEU A 328 14.41 -2.97 -9.77
C LEU A 328 14.90 -4.26 -10.42
N SER A 329 16.07 -4.74 -9.99
CA SER A 329 16.58 -6.05 -10.42
C SER A 329 15.74 -7.18 -9.81
N GLN A 330 15.95 -8.42 -10.27
CA GLN A 330 15.30 -9.58 -9.66
C GLN A 330 15.67 -9.73 -8.17
N GLU A 331 16.90 -9.40 -7.80
CA GLU A 331 17.34 -9.41 -6.40
C GLU A 331 16.59 -8.35 -5.57
N ASP A 332 16.42 -7.14 -6.11
CA ASP A 332 15.66 -6.08 -5.46
C ASP A 332 14.18 -6.45 -5.30
N LEU A 333 13.58 -7.13 -6.29
CA LEU A 333 12.21 -7.67 -6.19
C LEU A 333 12.11 -8.73 -5.08
N VAL A 334 13.13 -9.57 -4.91
CA VAL A 334 13.22 -10.50 -3.76
C VAL A 334 13.29 -9.74 -2.44
N ASN A 335 14.13 -8.71 -2.38
CA ASN A 335 14.36 -7.92 -1.18
C ASN A 335 13.20 -7.00 -0.81
N THR A 336 12.24 -6.76 -1.72
CA THR A 336 11.05 -5.93 -1.52
C THR A 336 9.78 -6.78 -1.41
N ILE A 337 9.30 -7.30 -2.55
CA ILE A 337 8.06 -8.08 -2.65
C ILE A 337 8.21 -9.42 -1.92
N GLY A 338 9.32 -10.13 -2.15
CA GLY A 338 9.59 -11.41 -1.51
C GLY A 338 9.68 -11.31 0.00
N GLU A 339 10.42 -10.32 0.49
CA GLU A 339 10.59 -10.08 1.93
C GLU A 339 9.26 -9.72 2.59
N SER A 340 8.41 -8.93 1.91
CA SER A 340 7.06 -8.60 2.39
C SER A 340 6.15 -9.85 2.48
N ALA A 341 6.15 -10.70 1.44
CA ALA A 341 5.39 -11.94 1.44
C ALA A 341 5.87 -12.91 2.52
N ALA A 342 7.19 -13.05 2.69
CA ALA A 342 7.77 -13.94 3.70
C ALA A 342 7.44 -13.51 5.14
N GLN A 343 7.28 -12.22 5.41
CA GLN A 343 6.86 -11.71 6.72
C GLN A 343 5.34 -11.80 6.97
N GLY A 344 4.54 -12.28 6.01
CA GLY A 344 3.10 -12.45 6.21
C GLY A 344 2.24 -11.22 5.95
N THR A 345 2.75 -10.23 5.20
CA THR A 345 1.94 -9.08 4.78
C THR A 345 0.74 -9.54 3.95
N ALA A 346 -0.36 -8.78 4.00
CA ALA A 346 -1.58 -9.13 3.27
C ALA A 346 -1.43 -8.99 1.76
N GLY A 347 -0.48 -8.17 1.35
CA GLY A 347 -0.18 -7.88 -0.04
C GLY A 347 0.85 -6.78 -0.15
N ILE A 348 1.01 -6.27 -1.37
CA ILE A 348 1.90 -5.18 -1.69
C ILE A 348 1.24 -4.24 -2.71
N ILE A 349 1.43 -2.94 -2.50
CA ILE A 349 0.91 -1.90 -3.39
C ILE A 349 2.09 -1.38 -4.21
N LEU A 350 2.08 -1.66 -5.52
CA LEU A 350 3.08 -1.16 -6.45
C LEU A 350 2.62 0.21 -6.96
N TRP A 351 3.12 1.26 -6.34
CA TRP A 351 2.81 2.64 -6.71
C TRP A 351 3.80 3.16 -7.74
N GLY A 352 3.34 4.10 -8.57
CA GLY A 352 4.20 4.78 -9.52
C GLY A 352 3.60 6.06 -10.05
N SER A 353 4.45 6.92 -10.61
CA SER A 353 4.04 8.20 -11.17
C SER A 353 3.73 8.10 -12.67
N LEU A 354 3.20 9.19 -13.24
CA LEU A 354 2.98 9.33 -14.69
C LEU A 354 4.26 9.24 -15.52
N ASN A 355 5.45 9.24 -14.91
CA ASN A 355 6.72 9.12 -15.64
C ASN A 355 6.83 7.79 -16.38
N TYR A 356 6.23 6.72 -15.85
CA TYR A 356 6.18 5.40 -16.49
C TYR A 356 5.37 5.37 -17.80
N SER A 357 4.54 6.39 -18.05
CA SER A 357 3.75 6.56 -19.27
C SER A 357 4.06 7.87 -20.00
N SER A 358 5.27 8.42 -19.79
CA SER A 358 5.70 9.71 -20.37
C SER A 358 5.97 9.68 -21.88
N SER A 359 6.41 8.54 -22.41
CA SER A 359 6.77 8.34 -23.82
C SER A 359 6.45 6.93 -24.31
N LYS A 360 6.40 6.73 -25.64
CA LYS A 360 6.23 5.40 -26.25
C LYS A 360 7.37 4.45 -25.85
N GLU A 361 8.60 4.95 -25.83
CA GLU A 361 9.78 4.18 -25.43
C GLU A 361 9.69 3.72 -23.98
N MET A 362 9.28 4.60 -23.06
CA MET A 362 9.09 4.24 -21.66
C MET A 362 7.98 3.19 -21.50
N CYS A 363 6.86 3.34 -22.22
CA CYS A 363 5.80 2.33 -22.23
C CYS A 363 6.28 0.97 -22.76
N LEU A 364 7.11 0.93 -23.82
CA LEU A 364 7.68 -0.32 -24.33
C LEU A 364 8.68 -0.94 -23.36
N ARG A 365 9.53 -0.14 -22.71
CA ARG A 365 10.44 -0.59 -21.65
C ARG A 365 9.67 -1.19 -20.48
N LEU A 366 8.59 -0.52 -20.05
CA LEU A 366 7.71 -1.00 -18.99
C LEU A 366 7.01 -2.30 -19.39
N LYS A 367 6.51 -2.39 -20.62
CA LYS A 367 5.92 -3.63 -21.17
C LYS A 367 6.91 -4.79 -21.07
N GLY A 368 8.14 -4.60 -21.52
CA GLY A 368 9.20 -5.62 -21.43
C GLY A 368 9.54 -6.01 -19.98
N TYR A 369 9.47 -5.08 -19.04
CA TYR A 369 9.71 -5.38 -17.62
C TYR A 369 8.56 -6.18 -16.99
N ILE A 370 7.31 -5.83 -17.30
CA ILE A 370 6.10 -6.56 -16.87
C ILE A 370 6.06 -7.95 -17.48
N GLU A 371 6.33 -8.08 -18.78
CA GLU A 371 6.36 -9.38 -19.49
C GLU A 371 7.64 -10.18 -19.23
N GLY A 372 8.56 -9.65 -18.43
CA GLY A 372 9.84 -10.24 -18.10
C GLY A 372 10.04 -10.35 -16.57
N PRO A 373 11.09 -9.72 -15.99
CA PRO A 373 11.47 -9.95 -14.59
C PRO A 373 10.35 -9.73 -13.58
N LEU A 374 9.57 -8.65 -13.72
CA LEU A 374 8.50 -8.34 -12.76
C LEU A 374 7.38 -9.37 -12.83
N GLY A 375 6.86 -9.68 -14.02
CA GLY A 375 5.76 -10.61 -14.15
C GLY A 375 6.13 -12.03 -13.73
N HIS A 376 7.33 -12.48 -14.08
CA HIS A 376 7.84 -13.77 -13.61
C HIS A 376 7.92 -13.81 -12.09
N TYR A 377 8.38 -12.73 -11.46
CA TYR A 377 8.50 -12.69 -10.01
C TYR A 377 7.14 -12.64 -9.30
N ILE A 378 6.19 -11.85 -9.81
CA ILE A 378 4.82 -11.76 -9.28
C ILE A 378 4.13 -13.12 -9.31
N VAL A 379 4.17 -13.84 -10.42
CA VAL A 379 3.59 -15.19 -10.52
C VAL A 379 4.29 -16.15 -9.55
N ASN A 380 5.61 -16.07 -9.44
CA ASN A 380 6.39 -16.92 -8.53
C ASN A 380 5.95 -16.75 -7.07
N VAL A 381 5.99 -15.52 -6.55
CA VAL A 381 5.72 -15.25 -5.14
C VAL A 381 4.25 -15.47 -4.76
N THR A 382 3.30 -15.03 -5.60
CA THR A 382 1.86 -15.17 -5.32
C THR A 382 1.42 -16.63 -5.35
N THR A 383 1.93 -17.41 -6.31
CA THR A 383 1.64 -18.85 -6.40
C THR A 383 2.26 -19.60 -5.23
N SER A 384 3.52 -19.31 -4.88
CA SER A 384 4.16 -19.97 -3.74
C SER A 384 3.45 -19.64 -2.42
N ALA A 385 3.03 -18.39 -2.21
CA ALA A 385 2.22 -18.00 -1.06
C ALA A 385 0.88 -18.74 -1.02
N TYR A 386 0.21 -18.91 -2.16
CA TYR A 386 -1.02 -19.71 -2.29
C TYR A 386 -0.78 -21.18 -1.94
N LEU A 387 0.22 -21.82 -2.53
CA LEU A 387 0.55 -23.22 -2.26
C LEU A 387 0.93 -23.44 -0.80
N CYS A 388 1.68 -22.52 -0.20
CA CYS A 388 2.03 -22.59 1.22
C CYS A 388 0.78 -22.47 2.09
N SER A 389 -0.11 -21.51 1.81
CA SER A 389 -1.39 -21.36 2.51
C SER A 389 -2.21 -22.66 2.45
N GLN A 390 -2.36 -23.26 1.27
CA GLN A 390 -3.12 -24.49 1.08
C GLN A 390 -2.50 -25.69 1.83
N SER A 391 -1.18 -25.85 1.73
CA SER A 391 -0.49 -27.05 2.22
C SER A 391 -0.13 -27.00 3.71
N LEU A 392 0.25 -25.83 4.23
CA LEU A 392 0.69 -25.67 5.63
C LEU A 392 -0.43 -25.11 6.52
N CYS A 393 -1.27 -24.23 5.98
CA CYS A 393 -2.26 -23.46 6.74
C CYS A 393 -3.71 -23.79 6.36
N SER A 394 -3.97 -24.96 5.77
CA SER A 394 -5.30 -25.46 5.41
C SER A 394 -6.12 -24.53 4.51
N GLY A 395 -5.45 -23.66 3.75
CA GLY A 395 -6.07 -22.59 2.95
C GLY A 395 -6.74 -21.49 3.78
N ARG A 396 -6.49 -21.46 5.10
CA ARG A 396 -7.21 -20.66 6.12
C ARG A 396 -6.27 -19.77 6.92
N GLY A 397 -5.05 -19.58 6.42
CA GLY A 397 -4.07 -18.65 6.95
C GLY A 397 -2.98 -18.33 5.95
N ARG A 398 -2.12 -17.37 6.31
CA ARG A 398 -0.91 -17.01 5.59
C ARG A 398 0.28 -17.73 6.19
N CYS A 399 1.23 -18.10 5.34
CA CYS A 399 2.54 -18.53 5.81
C CYS A 399 3.37 -17.33 6.23
N VAL A 400 3.93 -17.38 7.43
CA VAL A 400 4.77 -16.34 8.02
C VAL A 400 6.09 -16.97 8.44
N ARG A 401 7.19 -16.39 7.96
CA ARG A 401 8.53 -16.89 8.26
C ARG A 401 8.75 -16.89 9.76
N GLN A 402 9.22 -18.03 10.28
CA GLN A 402 9.52 -18.17 11.69
C GLN A 402 10.69 -17.27 12.09
N GLU A 403 10.78 -16.96 13.38
CA GLU A 403 11.88 -16.17 13.92
C GLU A 403 13.23 -16.85 13.64
N ASN A 404 14.26 -16.05 13.33
CA ASN A 404 15.61 -16.51 12.96
C ASN A 404 15.71 -17.35 11.67
N LYS A 405 14.62 -17.49 10.90
CA LYS A 405 14.61 -18.13 9.59
C LYS A 405 14.86 -17.13 8.46
N LYS A 406 15.27 -17.65 7.30
CA LYS A 406 15.65 -16.85 6.13
C LYS A 406 14.88 -17.22 4.86
N GLY A 407 13.98 -18.20 4.94
CA GLY A 407 13.17 -18.65 3.81
C GLY A 407 12.41 -17.54 3.10
N PHE A 408 12.15 -17.76 1.82
CA PHE A 408 11.25 -16.97 1.00
C PHE A 408 10.21 -17.89 0.38
N LEU A 409 9.04 -17.34 0.05
CA LEU A 409 7.98 -18.06 -0.64
C LEU A 409 8.23 -17.99 -2.14
N HIS A 410 9.02 -18.92 -2.67
CA HIS A 410 9.27 -19.07 -4.10
C HIS A 410 8.89 -20.45 -4.60
N LEU A 411 8.54 -20.55 -5.88
CA LEU A 411 8.33 -21.81 -6.57
C LEU A 411 9.67 -22.51 -6.81
N ASP A 412 9.65 -23.84 -6.69
CA ASP A 412 10.79 -24.66 -7.06
C ASP A 412 10.97 -24.68 -8.60
N PRO A 413 12.09 -24.18 -9.14
CA PRO A 413 12.31 -24.12 -10.58
C PRO A 413 12.43 -25.51 -11.24
N PHE A 414 12.68 -26.57 -10.47
CA PHE A 414 12.68 -27.95 -10.98
C PHE A 414 11.27 -28.53 -11.10
N ARG A 415 10.29 -27.96 -10.38
CA ARG A 415 8.88 -28.42 -10.40
C ARG A 415 7.99 -27.54 -11.26
N PHE A 416 8.27 -26.24 -11.34
CA PHE A 416 7.42 -25.27 -12.02
C PHE A 416 8.21 -24.44 -13.02
N ALA A 417 7.66 -24.29 -14.22
CA ALA A 417 8.03 -23.26 -15.18
C ALA A 417 6.95 -22.18 -15.21
N ILE A 418 7.37 -20.92 -15.32
CA ILE A 418 6.45 -19.79 -15.53
C ILE A 418 6.50 -19.43 -17.02
N ASN A 419 5.33 -19.41 -17.67
CA ASN A 419 5.18 -18.99 -19.06
C ASN A 419 4.09 -17.92 -19.15
N LEU A 420 4.51 -16.65 -19.19
CA LEU A 420 3.59 -15.51 -19.27
C LEU A 420 2.86 -15.43 -20.62
N GLN A 421 3.39 -16.06 -21.67
CA GLN A 421 2.79 -16.05 -23.01
C GLN A 421 1.69 -17.10 -23.18
N ALA A 422 1.61 -18.11 -22.32
CA ALA A 422 0.60 -19.17 -22.38
C ALA A 422 -0.79 -18.73 -21.89
N GLY A 423 -0.92 -17.52 -21.33
CA GLY A 423 -2.13 -17.10 -20.62
C GLY A 423 -2.30 -17.80 -19.27
N LYS A 424 -3.34 -17.45 -18.51
CA LYS A 424 -3.64 -18.04 -17.19
C LYS A 424 -3.79 -19.57 -17.29
N PRO A 425 -3.19 -20.36 -16.37
CA PRO A 425 -2.60 -19.98 -15.08
C PRO A 425 -1.11 -19.56 -15.11
N TRP A 426 -0.53 -19.24 -16.27
CA TRP A 426 0.89 -18.87 -16.49
C TRP A 426 1.93 -19.85 -15.93
N LEU A 427 1.51 -21.05 -15.55
CA LEU A 427 2.32 -22.08 -14.91
C LEU A 427 2.28 -23.36 -15.73
N VAL A 428 3.45 -23.99 -15.85
CA VAL A 428 3.62 -25.32 -16.42
C VAL A 428 4.30 -26.18 -15.37
N ALA A 429 3.62 -27.23 -14.91
CA ALA A 429 4.23 -28.23 -14.03
C ALA A 429 5.25 -29.04 -14.85
N GLN A 430 6.51 -29.03 -14.43
CA GLN A 430 7.60 -29.76 -15.08
C GLN A 430 7.74 -31.19 -14.53
N SER A 431 7.39 -31.42 -13.26
CA SER A 431 7.44 -32.74 -12.62
C SER A 431 6.21 -32.98 -11.73
N LEU A 432 5.70 -34.23 -11.75
CA LEU A 432 4.57 -34.72 -10.96
C LEU A 432 5.01 -35.46 -9.68
N GLU A 433 6.31 -35.54 -9.38
CA GLU A 433 6.80 -36.24 -8.19
C GLU A 433 6.37 -35.57 -6.88
N SER A 434 6.21 -36.40 -5.83
CA SER A 434 5.33 -36.18 -4.68
C SER A 434 5.65 -34.95 -3.82
N SER A 435 4.58 -34.28 -3.38
CA SER A 435 4.54 -33.03 -2.60
C SER A 435 4.95 -33.13 -1.12
N GLY A 436 5.31 -34.29 -0.59
CA GLY A 436 5.53 -34.51 0.85
C GLY A 436 6.76 -33.79 1.43
N ASP A 437 7.87 -33.78 0.68
CA ASP A 437 9.11 -33.12 1.12
C ASP A 437 8.98 -31.59 1.13
N ASP A 438 8.16 -31.03 0.25
CA ASP A 438 7.93 -29.59 0.17
C ASP A 438 7.15 -29.06 1.38
N VAL A 439 6.15 -29.79 1.88
CA VAL A 439 5.43 -29.39 3.10
C VAL A 439 6.36 -29.42 4.31
N SER A 440 7.23 -30.43 4.39
CA SER A 440 8.22 -30.54 5.47
C SER A 440 9.23 -29.39 5.43
N ARG A 441 9.72 -29.01 4.24
CA ARG A 441 10.61 -27.85 4.04
C ARG A 441 9.91 -26.54 4.39
N LEU A 442 8.67 -26.34 3.94
CA LEU A 442 7.89 -25.16 4.30
C LEU A 442 7.68 -25.07 5.82
N ALA A 443 7.36 -26.18 6.49
CA ALA A 443 7.18 -26.22 7.94
C ALA A 443 8.46 -25.94 8.75
N GLN A 444 9.66 -26.09 8.15
CA GLN A 444 10.93 -25.73 8.80
C GLN A 444 11.22 -24.22 8.79
N GLU A 445 10.67 -23.49 7.81
CA GLU A 445 10.93 -22.07 7.61
C GLU A 445 9.73 -21.18 7.97
N PHE A 446 8.51 -21.71 7.88
CA PHE A 446 7.26 -20.95 8.00
C PHE A 446 6.33 -21.55 9.07
N SER A 447 5.49 -20.68 9.61
CA SER A 447 4.37 -20.97 10.51
C SER A 447 3.10 -20.33 9.94
N CYS A 448 1.94 -20.60 10.54
CA CYS A 448 0.68 -20.04 10.05
C CYS A 448 0.21 -18.85 10.89
N GLN A 449 -0.14 -17.76 10.21
CA GLN A 449 -1.00 -16.71 10.74
C GLN A 449 -2.41 -16.93 10.20
N CYS A 450 -3.30 -17.40 11.06
CA CYS A 450 -4.66 -17.76 10.67
C CYS A 450 -5.54 -16.55 10.38
N TYR A 451 -6.48 -16.71 9.46
CA TYR A 451 -7.53 -15.73 9.25
C TYR A 451 -8.55 -15.84 10.40
N ASP A 452 -9.09 -14.71 10.84
CA ASP A 452 -9.89 -14.46 12.06
C ASP A 452 -10.48 -15.67 12.80
N LYS A 453 -11.46 -16.35 12.19
CA LYS A 453 -12.21 -17.42 12.86
C LYS A 453 -11.42 -18.72 12.96
N TRP A 454 -10.26 -18.80 12.34
CA TRP A 454 -9.41 -19.98 12.30
C TRP A 454 -8.30 -19.87 13.33
N GLN A 455 -7.99 -21.00 13.97
CA GLN A 455 -6.99 -21.09 15.01
C GLN A 455 -6.21 -22.39 14.88
N GLY A 456 -5.18 -22.52 15.72
CA GLY A 456 -4.28 -23.66 15.74
C GLY A 456 -3.09 -23.49 14.79
N PRO A 457 -2.06 -24.34 14.93
CA PRO A 457 -0.80 -24.22 14.19
C PRO A 457 -0.95 -24.38 12.67
N ARG A 458 -2.07 -24.94 12.19
CA ARG A 458 -2.38 -25.15 10.77
C ARG A 458 -3.69 -24.51 10.31
N CYS A 459 -4.32 -23.67 11.14
CA CYS A 459 -5.59 -23.00 10.85
C CYS A 459 -6.74 -23.96 10.47
N ASP A 460 -6.75 -25.15 11.07
CA ASP A 460 -7.68 -26.24 10.80
C ASP A 460 -8.87 -26.28 11.76
N SER A 461 -8.81 -25.52 12.86
CA SER A 461 -9.87 -25.41 13.87
C SER A 461 -10.55 -24.05 13.85
N GLN A 462 -11.85 -24.00 14.14
CA GLN A 462 -12.55 -22.72 14.34
C GLN A 462 -12.47 -22.31 15.81
N GLY A 463 -12.09 -21.06 16.07
CA GLY A 463 -12.21 -20.46 17.39
C GLY A 463 -13.67 -20.25 17.74
N PHE A 464 -14.07 -20.52 18.99
CA PHE A 464 -15.34 -20.03 19.50
C PHE A 464 -15.23 -18.50 19.61
N ALA A 465 -16.09 -17.77 18.90
CA ALA A 465 -16.28 -16.35 19.17
C ALA A 465 -16.99 -16.26 20.53
N GLU A 466 -16.30 -15.74 21.56
CA GLU A 466 -16.92 -15.35 22.83
C GLU A 466 -17.70 -14.04 22.68
#